data_AF-A0A250FNP5-F1
#
_entry.id   AF-A0A250FNP5-F1
#
_cell.length_a   1.000
_cell.length_b   1.000
_cell.length_c   1.000
_cell.angle_alpha   90.00
_cell.angle_beta   90.00
_cell.angle_gamma   90.00
#
_symmetry.space_group_name_H-M   'P 1'
#
loop_
_entity.id
_entity.type
_entity.pdbx_description
1 polymer ?
#
loop_
_entity_poly.entity_id
_entity_poly.type
_entity_poly.pdbx_seq_one_letter_code
_entity_poly.pdbx_strand_id
1 'polypeptide(L)'
;MATLRLNKRAKRIIIVIMVITAIIIARVIISNYYEKQKEELSKKCFNDSNIGFYYEEFNFYFPEELELQGAQILQIHNKDTIVIDYRILDHNIVINSPKNLKSEDIIKIILKDTIFTLRDFRNGPIFGGGRVFLGCFLEECVINNRKKICDNAGIFMFF
;
A
#
# COMPACT_ATOMS: atom_id res chain seq x y z
N MET A 1 -29.26 30.19 50.02
CA MET A 1 -28.46 29.85 48.81
C MET A 1 -28.37 31.08 47.92
N ALA A 2 -27.20 31.74 47.88
CA ALA A 2 -26.98 32.87 46.98
C ALA A 2 -26.71 32.34 45.56
N THR A 3 -27.60 32.63 44.61
CA THR A 3 -27.38 32.32 43.19
C THR A 3 -26.47 33.39 42.60
N LEU A 4 -25.22 33.02 42.30
CA LEU A 4 -24.27 33.86 41.56
C LEU A 4 -24.86 34.17 40.17
N ARG A 5 -25.39 35.40 39.99
CA ARG A 5 -25.86 35.88 38.69
C ARG A 5 -24.67 36.24 37.81
N LEU A 6 -24.28 35.33 36.92
CA LEU A 6 -23.28 35.60 35.89
C LEU A 6 -23.71 36.77 34.99
N ASN A 7 -22.82 37.76 34.83
CA ASN A 7 -22.98 38.85 33.87
C ASN A 7 -23.06 38.29 32.44
N LYS A 8 -23.87 38.91 31.58
CA LYS A 8 -24.08 38.58 30.16
C LYS A 8 -22.77 38.34 29.39
N ARG A 9 -21.69 39.07 29.69
CA ARG A 9 -20.36 38.85 29.08
C ARG A 9 -19.73 37.51 29.49
N ALA A 10 -19.77 37.17 30.78
CA ALA A 10 -19.26 35.90 31.29
C ALA A 10 -20.05 34.70 30.73
N LYS A 11 -21.39 34.81 30.63
CA LYS A 11 -22.22 33.78 29.97
C LYS A 11 -21.82 33.54 28.51
N ARG A 12 -21.56 34.60 27.74
CA ARG A 12 -21.10 34.49 26.35
C ARG A 12 -19.74 33.80 26.26
N ILE A 13 -18.79 34.14 27.12
CA ILE A 13 -17.47 33.51 27.16
C ILE A 13 -17.58 32.01 27.46
N ILE A 14 -18.41 31.63 28.44
CA ILE A 14 -18.64 30.21 28.78
C ILE A 14 -19.24 29.46 27.59
N ILE A 15 -20.22 30.03 26.89
CA ILE A 15 -20.80 29.43 25.68
C ILE A 15 -19.73 29.23 24.60
N VAL A 16 -18.89 30.23 24.34
CA VAL A 16 -17.81 30.13 23.35
C VAL A 16 -16.82 29.03 23.73
N ILE A 17 -16.42 28.93 25.00
CA ILE A 17 -15.53 27.87 25.49
C ILE A 17 -16.19 26.50 25.27
N MET A 18 -17.45 26.33 25.67
CA MET A 18 -18.17 25.05 25.48
C MET A 18 -18.24 24.64 24.00
N VAL A 19 -18.50 25.58 23.10
CA VAL A 19 -18.52 25.30 21.65
C VAL A 19 -17.14 24.87 21.15
N ILE A 20 -16.07 25.58 21.53
CA ILE A 20 -14.70 25.21 21.15
C ILE A 20 -14.34 23.81 21.69
N THR A 21 -14.65 23.54 22.96
CA THR A 21 -14.41 22.23 23.57
C THR A 21 -15.17 21.12 22.85
N ALA A 22 -16.44 21.35 22.50
CA ALA A 22 -17.24 20.39 21.74
C ALA A 22 -16.64 20.08 20.35
N ILE A 23 -16.13 21.11 19.65
CA ILE A 23 -15.45 20.93 18.34
C ILE A 23 -14.18 20.09 18.50
N ILE A 24 -13.37 20.34 19.53
CA ILE A 24 -12.15 19.57 19.80
C ILE A 24 -12.50 18.11 20.09
N ILE A 25 -13.48 17.86 20.97
CA ILE A 25 -13.93 16.50 21.31
C ILE A 25 -14.43 15.78 20.05
N ALA A 26 -15.25 16.43 19.23
CA ALA A 26 -15.75 15.85 17.98
C ALA A 26 -14.60 15.46 17.03
N ARG A 27 -13.58 16.32 16.89
CA ARG A 27 -12.39 16.01 16.08
C ARG A 27 -11.63 14.79 16.61
N VAL A 28 -11.46 14.66 17.92
CA VAL A 28 -10.78 13.51 18.53
C VAL A 28 -11.57 12.23 18.30
N ILE A 29 -12.89 12.25 18.51
CA ILE A 29 -13.77 11.09 18.27
C ILE A 29 -13.68 10.64 16.81
N ILE A 30 -13.80 11.59 15.87
CA ILE A 30 -13.70 11.31 14.44
C ILE A 30 -12.32 10.73 14.11
N SER A 31 -11.23 11.32 14.63
CA SER A 31 -9.88 10.81 14.37
C SER A 31 -9.70 9.37 14.86
N ASN A 32 -10.14 9.06 16.09
CA ASN A 32 -10.03 7.72 16.65
C ASN A 32 -10.85 6.68 15.88
N TYR A 33 -12.02 7.08 15.36
CA TYR A 33 -12.83 6.21 14.50
C TYR A 33 -12.08 5.82 13.22
N TYR A 34 -11.42 6.79 12.57
CA TYR A 34 -10.63 6.54 11.36
C TYR A 34 -9.40 5.68 11.62
N GLU A 35 -8.67 5.91 12.72
CA GLU A 35 -7.51 5.07 13.06
C GLU A 35 -7.91 3.62 13.30
N LYS A 36 -9.04 3.38 13.99
CA LYS A 36 -9.57 2.01 14.17
C LYS A 36 -9.97 1.36 12.85
N GLN A 37 -10.69 2.07 11.99
CA GLN A 37 -11.02 1.57 10.65
C GLN A 37 -9.76 1.22 9.86
N LYS A 38 -8.75 2.09 9.89
CA LYS A 38 -7.49 1.87 9.19
C LYS A 38 -6.80 0.60 9.69
N GLU A 39 -6.74 0.38 11.00
CA GLU A 39 -6.17 -0.83 11.59
C GLU A 39 -6.92 -2.11 11.16
N GLU A 40 -8.25 -2.08 11.20
CA GLU A 40 -9.08 -3.21 10.77
C GLU A 40 -8.90 -3.53 9.28
N LEU A 41 -8.88 -2.49 8.43
CA LEU A 41 -8.65 -2.63 7.00
C LEU A 41 -7.23 -3.10 6.69
N SER A 42 -6.22 -2.63 7.42
CA SER A 42 -4.84 -3.12 7.32
C SER A 42 -4.78 -4.62 7.60
N LYS A 43 -5.38 -5.08 8.70
CA LYS A 43 -5.42 -6.53 9.02
C LYS A 43 -6.15 -7.33 7.95
N LYS A 44 -7.26 -6.81 7.44
CA LYS A 44 -8.02 -7.45 6.37
C LYS A 44 -7.21 -7.59 5.09
N CYS A 45 -6.57 -6.51 4.63
CA CYS A 45 -5.77 -6.52 3.41
C CYS A 45 -4.54 -7.42 3.54
N PHE A 46 -3.84 -7.36 4.67
CA PHE A 46 -2.64 -8.17 4.89
C PHE A 46 -2.90 -9.67 4.85
N ASN A 47 -4.11 -10.09 5.26
CA ASN A 47 -4.55 -11.48 5.26
C ASN A 47 -5.18 -11.94 3.94
N ASP A 48 -5.40 -11.05 2.97
CA ASP A 48 -5.89 -11.43 1.64
C ASP A 48 -4.76 -12.07 0.84
N SER A 49 -4.95 -13.33 0.44
CA SER A 49 -3.97 -14.07 -0.35
C SER A 49 -4.00 -13.69 -1.83
N ASN A 50 -5.04 -13.01 -2.32
CA ASN A 50 -5.10 -12.51 -3.68
C ASN A 50 -4.42 -11.14 -3.74
N ILE A 51 -3.36 -11.02 -4.52
CA ILE A 51 -2.62 -9.76 -4.61
C ILE A 51 -3.34 -8.82 -5.58
N GLY A 52 -3.76 -7.67 -5.05
CA GLY A 52 -4.38 -6.61 -5.84
C GLY A 52 -3.32 -5.72 -6.48
N PHE A 53 -3.59 -5.21 -7.67
CA PHE A 53 -2.75 -4.20 -8.31
C PHE A 53 -3.58 -2.94 -8.55
N TYR A 54 -3.05 -1.79 -8.12
CA TYR A 54 -3.74 -0.52 -8.28
C TYR A 54 -3.73 -0.05 -9.75
N TYR A 55 -2.67 -0.40 -10.48
CA TYR A 55 -2.53 -0.16 -11.92
C TYR A 55 -2.53 -1.47 -12.71
N GLU A 56 -2.92 -1.39 -13.98
CA GLU A 56 -2.90 -2.53 -14.90
C GLU A 56 -1.50 -3.01 -15.25
N GLU A 57 -0.51 -2.13 -15.11
CA GLU A 57 0.88 -2.39 -15.42
C GLU A 57 1.72 -2.35 -14.14
N PHE A 58 2.71 -3.24 -14.11
CA PHE A 58 3.64 -3.35 -12.99
C PHE A 58 5.07 -3.21 -13.49
N ASN A 59 5.76 -2.21 -12.97
CA ASN A 59 7.10 -1.81 -13.42
C ASN A 59 8.17 -2.36 -12.47
N PHE A 60 9.26 -2.86 -13.04
CA PHE A 60 10.48 -3.20 -12.31
C PHE A 60 11.59 -2.28 -12.78
N TYR A 61 12.05 -1.40 -11.90
CA TYR A 61 13.06 -0.40 -12.18
C TYR A 61 14.45 -0.97 -11.84
N PHE A 62 15.34 -1.05 -12.82
CA PHE A 62 16.68 -1.62 -12.64
C PHE A 62 17.77 -0.55 -12.67
N PRO A 63 18.95 -0.80 -12.05
CA PRO A 63 20.16 -0.04 -12.34
C PRO A 63 20.47 -0.02 -13.85
N GLU A 64 21.00 1.09 -14.35
CA GLU A 64 21.32 1.28 -15.78
C GLU A 64 22.40 0.30 -16.28
N GLU A 65 23.23 -0.24 -15.38
CA GLU A 65 24.31 -1.16 -15.73
C GLU A 65 23.84 -2.58 -16.05
N LEU A 66 22.56 -2.91 -15.79
CA LEU A 66 22.02 -4.25 -16.04
C LEU A 66 21.47 -4.38 -17.47
N GLU A 67 21.98 -5.37 -18.19
CA GLU A 67 21.44 -5.78 -19.49
C GLU A 67 20.07 -6.46 -19.30
N LEU A 68 19.02 -5.81 -19.77
CA LEU A 68 17.64 -6.31 -19.68
C LEU A 68 17.22 -7.15 -20.89
N GLN A 69 17.94 -7.03 -22.02
CA GLN A 69 17.58 -7.74 -23.24
C GLN A 69 17.72 -9.26 -23.04
N GLY A 70 16.68 -10.01 -23.39
CA GLY A 70 16.65 -11.47 -23.23
C GLY A 70 16.33 -11.93 -21.81
N ALA A 71 15.84 -11.03 -20.94
CA ALA A 71 15.29 -11.41 -19.65
C ALA A 71 14.18 -12.48 -19.78
N GLN A 72 14.00 -13.27 -18.73
CA GLN A 72 12.85 -14.16 -18.55
C GLN A 72 12.15 -13.84 -17.24
N ILE A 73 10.83 -13.67 -17.29
CA ILE A 73 10.01 -13.45 -16.11
C ILE A 73 9.12 -14.66 -15.92
N LEU A 74 9.19 -15.25 -14.74
CA LEU A 74 8.46 -16.46 -14.41
C LEU A 74 7.61 -16.21 -13.17
N GLN A 75 6.31 -16.52 -13.23
CA GLN A 75 5.47 -16.71 -12.05
C GLN A 75 5.45 -18.20 -11.71
N ILE A 76 5.74 -18.52 -10.45
CA ILE A 76 5.72 -19.88 -9.94
C ILE A 76 4.62 -19.97 -8.88
N HIS A 77 3.65 -20.83 -9.11
CA HIS A 77 2.52 -21.11 -8.20
C HIS A 77 2.38 -22.61 -8.02
N ASN A 78 2.48 -23.13 -6.80
CA ASN A 78 2.22 -24.56 -6.50
C ASN A 78 2.93 -25.57 -7.44
N LYS A 79 4.18 -25.28 -7.83
CA LYS A 79 5.04 -26.03 -8.79
C LYS A 79 4.76 -25.78 -10.27
N ASP A 80 3.65 -25.14 -10.61
CA ASP A 80 3.40 -24.66 -11.97
C ASP A 80 4.26 -23.42 -12.22
N THR A 81 4.78 -23.31 -13.43
CA THR A 81 5.60 -22.16 -13.87
C THR A 81 4.97 -21.56 -15.12
N ILE A 82 4.68 -20.27 -15.05
CA ILE A 82 4.08 -19.50 -16.13
C ILE A 82 5.11 -18.46 -16.56
N VAL A 83 5.41 -18.43 -17.86
CA VAL A 83 6.22 -17.35 -18.45
C VAL A 83 5.35 -16.12 -18.57
N ILE A 84 5.82 -14.99 -18.05
CA ILE A 84 5.15 -13.71 -18.15
C ILE A 84 5.76 -12.91 -19.30
N ASP A 85 4.91 -12.51 -20.25
CA ASP A 85 5.29 -11.58 -21.29
C ASP A 85 5.60 -10.19 -20.70
N TYR A 86 6.61 -9.55 -21.26
CA TYR A 86 7.06 -8.24 -20.81
C TYR A 86 7.51 -7.38 -21.98
N ARG A 87 7.64 -6.09 -21.69
CA ARG A 87 8.29 -5.12 -22.57
C ARG A 87 9.32 -4.34 -21.79
N ILE A 88 10.33 -3.84 -22.49
CA ILE A 88 11.34 -2.96 -21.93
C ILE A 88 10.97 -1.53 -22.30
N LEU A 89 10.89 -0.65 -21.30
CA LEU A 89 10.72 0.79 -21.48
C LEU A 89 11.84 1.48 -20.72
N ASP A 90 12.74 2.12 -21.45
CA ASP A 90 14.01 2.66 -20.93
C ASP A 90 14.78 1.57 -20.15
N HIS A 91 15.03 1.80 -18.86
CA HIS A 91 15.72 0.84 -17.97
C HIS A 91 14.75 0.08 -17.06
N ASN A 92 13.51 -0.11 -17.52
CA ASN A 92 12.46 -0.80 -16.79
C ASN A 92 11.93 -2.00 -17.54
N ILE A 93 11.61 -3.06 -16.81
CA ILE A 93 10.78 -4.15 -17.31
C ILE A 93 9.34 -3.87 -16.89
N VAL A 94 8.43 -3.87 -17.85
CA VAL A 94 7.00 -3.66 -17.62
C VAL A 94 6.25 -4.92 -17.96
N ILE A 95 5.45 -5.41 -17.01
CA ILE A 95 4.52 -6.52 -17.21
C ILE A 95 3.09 -6.03 -17.05
N ASN A 96 2.15 -6.73 -17.67
CA ASN A 96 0.76 -6.63 -17.24
C ASN A 96 0.65 -7.23 -15.84
N SER A 97 0.02 -6.50 -14.94
CA SER A 97 -0.23 -6.93 -13.56
C SER A 97 -0.82 -8.35 -13.56
N PRO A 98 -0.16 -9.33 -12.91
CA PRO A 98 -0.62 -10.71 -12.97
C PRO A 98 -1.95 -10.85 -12.24
N LYS A 99 -3.02 -11.16 -12.99
CA LYS A 99 -4.41 -11.17 -12.48
C LYS A 99 -4.67 -12.20 -11.39
N ASN A 100 -3.80 -13.21 -11.26
CA ASN A 100 -3.96 -14.32 -10.33
C ASN A 100 -2.76 -14.45 -9.36
N LEU A 101 -1.97 -13.39 -9.16
CA LEU A 101 -0.85 -13.45 -8.22
C LEU A 101 -1.35 -13.73 -6.81
N LYS A 102 -0.75 -14.74 -6.15
CA LYS A 102 -1.02 -15.09 -4.76
C LYS A 102 0.10 -14.66 -3.82
N SER A 103 -0.21 -14.56 -2.53
CA SER A 103 0.75 -14.20 -1.49
C SER A 103 1.97 -15.13 -1.42
N GLU A 104 1.75 -16.41 -1.72
CA GLU A 104 2.72 -17.49 -1.70
C GLU A 104 3.46 -17.69 -3.03
N ASP A 105 3.06 -16.96 -4.08
CA ASP A 105 3.70 -17.06 -5.38
C ASP A 105 5.13 -16.55 -5.33
N ILE A 106 5.89 -16.96 -6.33
CA ILE A 106 7.23 -16.44 -6.57
C ILE A 106 7.26 -15.83 -7.96
N ILE A 107 7.71 -14.58 -8.07
CA ILE A 107 8.11 -14.00 -9.35
C ILE A 107 9.64 -14.08 -9.43
N LYS A 108 10.15 -14.72 -10.47
CA LYS A 108 11.58 -14.70 -10.80
C LYS A 108 11.80 -13.84 -12.02
N ILE A 109 12.75 -12.92 -11.92
CA ILE A 109 13.27 -12.15 -13.06
C ILE A 109 14.70 -12.63 -13.27
N ILE A 110 14.91 -13.35 -14.36
CA ILE A 110 16.19 -13.93 -14.75
C ILE A 110 16.78 -13.01 -15.82
N LEU A 111 17.87 -12.34 -15.48
CA LEU A 111 18.70 -11.59 -16.41
C LEU A 111 19.92 -12.44 -16.79
N LYS A 112 20.75 -11.93 -17.71
CA LYS A 112 21.96 -12.63 -18.15
C LYS A 112 22.92 -12.98 -17.00
N ASP A 113 23.18 -12.02 -16.12
CA ASP A 113 24.22 -12.14 -15.09
C ASP A 113 23.64 -12.18 -13.65
N THR A 114 22.33 -12.06 -13.49
CA THR A 114 21.70 -11.99 -12.16
C THR A 114 20.27 -12.51 -12.16
N ILE A 115 19.79 -12.92 -11.00
CA ILE A 115 18.43 -13.39 -10.78
C ILE A 115 17.84 -12.64 -9.60
N PHE A 116 16.64 -12.08 -9.81
CA PHE A 116 15.83 -11.52 -8.75
C PHE A 116 14.69 -12.46 -8.42
N THR A 117 14.52 -12.75 -7.14
CA THR A 117 13.41 -13.56 -6.63
C THR A 117 12.56 -12.70 -5.73
N LEU A 118 11.30 -12.51 -6.14
CA LEU A 118 10.26 -11.84 -5.37
C LEU A 118 9.32 -12.90 -4.79
N ARG A 119 9.00 -12.78 -3.50
CA ARG A 119 8.12 -13.71 -2.77
C ARG A 119 7.42 -13.01 -1.62
N ASP A 120 6.57 -13.74 -0.90
CA ASP A 120 5.88 -13.27 0.31
C ASP A 120 5.13 -11.95 0.07
N PHE A 121 4.36 -11.89 -1.02
CA PHE A 121 3.60 -10.71 -1.39
C PHE A 121 2.49 -10.44 -0.36
N ARG A 122 2.31 -9.18 0.03
CA ARG A 122 1.18 -8.76 0.88
C ARG A 122 0.53 -7.50 0.35
N ASN A 123 -0.78 -7.43 0.56
CA ASN A 123 -1.53 -6.22 0.32
C ASN A 123 -1.51 -5.29 1.52
N GLY A 124 -1.58 -4.00 1.23
CA GLY A 124 -1.90 -2.93 2.16
C GLY A 124 -3.19 -2.22 1.76
N PRO A 125 -3.83 -1.47 2.68
CA PRO A 125 -5.00 -0.68 2.39
C PRO A 125 -4.61 0.65 1.73
N ILE A 126 -5.17 0.95 0.57
CA ILE A 126 -5.02 2.25 -0.07
C ILE A 126 -6.23 3.13 0.23
N PHE A 127 -5.96 4.39 0.59
CA PHE A 127 -6.98 5.41 0.87
C PHE A 127 -6.81 6.60 -0.06
N GLY A 128 -7.92 7.08 -0.63
CA GLY A 128 -7.99 8.30 -1.43
C GLY A 128 -8.16 9.56 -0.58
N GLY A 129 -8.34 10.69 -1.27
CA GLY A 129 -8.67 11.96 -0.64
C GLY A 129 -9.87 11.84 0.31
N GLY A 130 -9.77 12.47 1.48
CA GLY A 130 -10.84 12.39 2.49
C GLY A 130 -10.94 11.05 3.23
N ARG A 131 -9.88 10.22 3.21
CA ARG A 131 -9.81 8.93 3.93
C ARG A 131 -10.78 7.86 3.41
N VAL A 132 -11.16 7.94 2.14
CA VAL A 132 -12.01 6.95 1.48
C VAL A 132 -11.18 5.71 1.17
N PHE A 133 -11.59 4.54 1.67
CA PHE A 133 -10.94 3.28 1.36
C PHE A 133 -11.14 2.91 -0.11
N LEU A 134 -10.04 2.70 -0.85
CA LEU A 134 -10.05 2.38 -2.28
C LEU A 134 -9.90 0.87 -2.54
N GLY A 135 -9.27 0.13 -1.63
CA GLY A 135 -9.07 -1.31 -1.78
C GLY A 135 -7.79 -1.82 -1.13
N CYS A 136 -7.57 -3.13 -1.27
CA CYS A 136 -6.35 -3.82 -0.87
C CYS A 136 -5.47 -4.04 -2.11
N PHE A 137 -4.26 -3.52 -2.09
CA PHE A 137 -3.32 -3.60 -3.21
C PHE A 137 -1.93 -3.93 -2.70
N LEU A 138 -1.08 -4.49 -3.57
CA LEU A 138 0.30 -4.85 -3.27
C LEU A 138 1.02 -3.69 -2.59
N GLU A 139 1.55 -3.94 -1.40
CA GLU A 139 2.28 -2.96 -0.59
C GLU A 139 3.68 -3.45 -0.24
N GLU A 140 3.85 -4.76 -0.04
CA GLU A 140 5.14 -5.33 0.34
C GLU A 140 5.40 -6.68 -0.31
N CYS A 141 6.69 -6.94 -0.50
CA CYS A 141 7.20 -8.19 -1.01
C CYS A 141 8.67 -8.34 -0.59
N VAL A 142 9.18 -9.56 -0.60
CA VAL A 142 10.57 -9.87 -0.27
C VAL A 142 11.34 -10.07 -1.57
N ILE A 143 12.37 -9.26 -1.78
CA ILE A 143 13.25 -9.32 -2.96
C ILE A 143 14.62 -9.79 -2.52
N ASN A 144 15.09 -10.92 -3.04
CA ASN A 144 16.40 -11.49 -2.70
C ASN A 144 16.63 -11.56 -1.18
N ASN A 145 15.61 -12.00 -0.44
CA ASN A 145 15.58 -12.11 1.04
C ASN A 145 15.60 -10.78 1.81
N ARG A 146 15.38 -9.64 1.15
CA ARG A 146 15.19 -8.34 1.80
C ARG A 146 13.75 -7.89 1.64
N LYS A 147 13.09 -7.55 2.76
CA LYS A 147 11.75 -6.97 2.72
C LYS A 147 11.82 -5.59 2.05
N LYS A 148 10.94 -5.34 1.08
CA LYS A 148 10.85 -4.07 0.35
C LYS A 148 9.39 -3.62 0.31
N ILE A 149 9.21 -2.31 0.32
CA ILE A 149 7.93 -1.70 -0.02
C ILE A 149 7.81 -1.79 -1.54
N CYS A 150 6.72 -2.39 -1.99
CA CYS A 150 6.42 -2.59 -3.40
C CYS A 150 5.41 -1.48 -3.71
N ASP A 151 5.92 -0.35 -4.21
CA ASP A 151 5.12 0.84 -4.49
C ASP A 151 4.04 0.50 -5.52
N ASN A 152 2.89 1.18 -5.45
CA ASN A 152 1.78 0.98 -6.36
C ASN A 152 2.22 1.11 -7.82
N ALA A 153 3.19 1.99 -8.13
CA ALA A 153 3.69 2.22 -9.48
C ALA A 153 4.76 1.21 -9.96
N GLY A 154 5.25 0.34 -9.07
CA GLY A 154 6.29 -0.65 -9.38
C GLY A 154 7.32 -0.84 -8.27
N ILE A 155 8.39 -1.57 -8.58
CA ILE A 155 9.41 -1.98 -7.63
C ILE A 155 10.79 -1.56 -8.10
N PHE A 156 11.55 -0.94 -7.20
CA PHE A 156 12.96 -0.67 -7.41
C PHE A 156 13.83 -1.90 -7.09
N MET A 157 14.52 -2.41 -8.10
CA MET A 157 15.34 -3.61 -8.07
C MET A 157 16.80 -3.30 -7.67
N PHE A 158 16.99 -2.44 -6.66
CA PHE A 158 18.30 -2.08 -6.12
C PHE A 158 18.66 -2.91 -4.88
N PHE A 159 19.94 -3.24 -4.76
CA PHE A 159 20.49 -4.04 -3.66
C PHE A 159 20.50 -3.28 -2.33
#